data_AF-A0A0R3CW80-F1
#
_entry.id   AF-A0A0R3CW80-F1
#
_cell.length_a   1.000
_cell.length_b   1.000
_cell.length_c   1.000
_cell.angle_alpha   90.00
_cell.angle_beta   90.00
_cell.angle_gamma   90.00
#
_symmetry.space_group_name_H-M   'P 1'
#
loop_
_entity.id
_entity.type
_entity.pdbx_description
1 polymer ?
#
loop_
_entity_poly.entity_id
_entity_poly.type
_entity_poly.pdbx_seq_one_letter_code
_entity_poly.pdbx_strand_id
1 'polypeptide(L)'
;MNRHARRASVKSIRHSDLITHLIGVEVPLDDHATLHRAVLHWYSNIAARKPVCIACKVSFLDDETRVGAFLLSVPVCVPDIVATSAFCAECHETLSLAEVDAVSTRVLRQLAPGGKFLAAP
;
A
#
# COMPACT_ATOMS: atom_id res chain seq x y z
N MET A 1 -4.68 -22.11 10.79
CA MET A 1 -5.32 -20.77 10.71
C MET A 1 -5.23 -20.29 9.27
N ASN A 2 -6.38 -20.10 8.60
CA ASN A 2 -6.52 -20.05 7.14
C ASN A 2 -5.86 -18.82 6.49
N ARG A 3 -5.03 -19.05 5.46
CA ARG A 3 -4.36 -18.01 4.64
C ARG A 3 -5.34 -17.09 3.90
N HIS A 4 -6.55 -17.57 3.60
CA HIS A 4 -7.63 -16.79 2.99
C HIS A 4 -8.39 -15.88 3.97
N ALA A 5 -8.46 -16.22 5.26
CA ALA A 5 -9.16 -15.38 6.25
C ALA A 5 -8.39 -14.09 6.61
N ARG A 6 -7.11 -14.01 6.21
CA ARG A 6 -6.22 -12.86 6.47
C ARG A 6 -6.46 -11.64 5.57
N ARG A 7 -7.18 -11.79 4.44
CA ARG A 7 -7.23 -10.82 3.32
C ARG A 7 -8.37 -9.80 3.38
N ALA A 8 -9.35 -9.97 4.28
CA ALA A 8 -10.57 -9.15 4.29
C ALA A 8 -10.51 -7.91 5.20
N SER A 9 -9.48 -7.74 6.04
CA SER A 9 -9.37 -6.52 6.83
C SER A 9 -8.57 -5.48 6.06
N VAL A 10 -9.28 -4.51 5.50
CA VAL A 10 -8.74 -3.16 5.27
C VAL A 10 -8.27 -2.67 6.63
N LYS A 11 -7.02 -2.96 6.99
CA LYS A 11 -6.44 -2.50 8.24
C LYS A 11 -6.14 -1.02 8.04
N SER A 12 -7.12 -0.19 8.31
CA SER A 12 -6.97 1.27 8.31
C SER A 12 -6.00 1.62 9.43
N ILE A 13 -4.76 1.93 9.10
CA ILE A 13 -3.82 2.50 10.06
C ILE A 13 -4.07 4.01 10.00
N ARG A 14 -4.79 4.52 11.01
CA ARG A 14 -5.11 5.93 11.12
C ARG A 14 -3.97 6.64 11.85
N HIS A 15 -3.27 7.50 11.13
CA HIS A 15 -2.31 8.45 11.69
C HIS A 15 -2.95 9.84 11.69
N SER A 16 -2.57 10.71 12.63
CA SER A 16 -3.26 11.99 12.91
C SER A 16 -3.62 12.78 11.64
N ASP A 17 -2.71 12.78 10.66
CA ASP A 17 -2.86 13.54 9.42
C ASP A 17 -2.77 12.67 8.15
N LEU A 18 -2.68 11.33 8.28
CA LEU A 18 -2.60 10.38 7.17
C LEU A 18 -3.47 9.13 7.41
N ILE A 19 -4.41 8.89 6.53
CA ILE A 19 -5.19 7.64 6.49
C ILE A 19 -4.46 6.68 5.56
N THR A 20 -4.00 5.55 6.09
CA THR A 20 -3.30 4.53 5.30
C THR A 20 -4.14 3.26 5.15
N HIS A 21 -4.24 2.77 3.93
CA HIS A 21 -4.91 1.54 3.56
C HIS A 21 -3.91 0.57 2.94
N LEU A 22 -3.86 -0.66 3.44
CA LEU A 22 -3.24 -1.78 2.75
C LEU A 22 -4.34 -2.60 2.08
N ILE A 23 -4.32 -2.69 0.76
CA ILE A 23 -5.41 -3.25 -0.05
C ILE A 23 -4.84 -4.30 -1.01
N GLY A 24 -5.34 -5.54 -0.94
CA GLY A 24 -4.99 -6.59 -1.91
C GLY A 24 -5.48 -6.24 -3.31
N VAL A 25 -4.77 -6.69 -4.35
CA VAL A 25 -5.11 -6.39 -5.75
C VAL A 25 -6.50 -6.91 -6.16
N GLU A 26 -6.98 -7.93 -5.47
CA GLU A 26 -8.29 -8.56 -5.67
C GLU A 26 -9.46 -7.81 -5.01
N VAL A 27 -9.18 -6.82 -4.18
CA VAL A 27 -10.22 -6.09 -3.43
C VAL A 27 -10.81 -5.00 -4.34
N PRO A 28 -12.13 -5.03 -4.61
CA PRO A 28 -12.77 -4.01 -5.42
C PRO A 28 -12.72 -2.63 -4.73
N LEU A 29 -12.52 -1.58 -5.52
CA LEU A 29 -12.41 -0.19 -5.06
C LEU A 29 -13.57 0.70 -5.56
N ASP A 30 -14.67 0.09 -5.98
CA ASP A 30 -15.79 0.78 -6.63
C ASP A 30 -16.39 1.90 -5.76
N ASP A 31 -16.44 1.67 -4.44
CA ASP A 31 -16.93 2.66 -3.44
C ASP A 31 -15.85 3.66 -2.99
N HIS A 32 -14.64 3.57 -3.55
CA HIS A 32 -13.49 4.39 -3.16
C HIS A 32 -12.85 5.08 -4.38
N ALA A 33 -13.60 5.98 -5.02
CA ALA A 33 -13.21 6.65 -6.26
C ALA A 33 -11.78 7.25 -6.23
N THR A 34 -11.37 7.87 -5.12
CA THR A 34 -10.01 8.45 -4.98
C THR A 34 -8.92 7.37 -4.96
N LEU A 35 -9.14 6.27 -4.22
CA LEU A 35 -8.19 5.16 -4.13
C LEU A 35 -8.11 4.42 -5.47
N HIS A 36 -9.25 4.21 -6.13
CA HIS A 36 -9.31 3.61 -7.45
C HIS A 36 -8.52 4.43 -8.49
N ARG A 37 -8.72 5.76 -8.53
CA ARG A 37 -7.95 6.65 -9.40
C ARG A 37 -6.46 6.61 -9.11
N ALA A 38 -6.06 6.53 -7.84
CA ALA A 38 -4.66 6.43 -7.46
C ALA A 38 -3.98 5.16 -8.00
N VAL A 39 -4.69 4.02 -7.94
CA VAL A 39 -4.21 2.74 -8.50
C VAL A 39 -4.10 2.81 -10.03
N LEU A 40 -5.14 3.33 -10.71
CA LEU A 40 -5.10 3.51 -12.17
C LEU A 40 -3.95 4.44 -12.59
N HIS A 41 -3.76 5.55 -11.87
CA HIS A 41 -2.66 6.48 -12.12
C HIS A 41 -1.30 5.81 -11.92
N TRP A 42 -1.16 4.97 -10.88
CA TRP A 42 0.07 4.22 -10.63
C TRP A 42 0.41 3.28 -11.81
N TYR A 43 -0.55 2.49 -12.27
CA TYR A 43 -0.35 1.60 -13.43
C TYR A 43 -0.04 2.37 -14.70
N SER A 44 -0.76 3.47 -14.96
CA SER A 44 -0.57 4.30 -16.15
C SER A 44 0.82 4.96 -16.21
N ASN A 45 1.49 5.09 -15.05
CA ASN A 45 2.79 5.72 -14.92
C ASN A 45 3.92 4.73 -14.58
N ILE A 46 3.67 3.42 -14.67
CA ILE A 46 4.63 2.40 -14.23
C ILE A 46 5.95 2.49 -14.99
N ALA A 47 5.90 2.63 -16.31
CA ALA A 47 7.07 2.75 -17.18
C ALA A 47 7.92 4.00 -16.88
N ALA A 48 7.25 5.12 -16.59
CA ALA A 48 7.92 6.40 -16.31
C ALA A 48 8.53 6.43 -14.90
N ARG A 49 7.80 5.90 -13.90
CA ARG A 49 8.19 5.94 -12.49
C ARG A 49 9.10 4.79 -12.07
N LYS A 50 9.12 3.71 -12.84
CA LYS A 50 9.90 2.47 -12.59
C LYS A 50 9.76 1.99 -11.13
N PRO A 51 8.52 1.84 -10.61
CA PRO A 51 8.33 1.54 -9.22
C PRO A 51 8.85 0.14 -8.89
N VAL A 52 9.25 -0.03 -7.63
CA VAL A 52 9.74 -1.30 -7.09
C VAL A 52 8.89 -1.76 -5.91
N CYS A 53 8.89 -3.06 -5.63
CA CYS A 53 8.29 -3.60 -4.42
C CYS A 53 8.89 -2.93 -3.18
N ILE A 54 8.06 -2.40 -2.29
CA ILE A 54 8.56 -1.66 -1.12
C ILE A 54 9.32 -2.55 -0.11
N ALA A 55 9.10 -3.87 -0.17
CA ALA A 55 9.80 -4.88 0.62
C ALA A 55 11.11 -5.34 -0.06
N CYS A 56 11.03 -6.12 -1.14
CA CYS A 56 12.19 -6.78 -1.76
C CYS A 56 12.89 -5.98 -2.87
N LYS A 57 12.37 -4.81 -3.25
CA LYS A 57 12.94 -3.92 -4.27
C LYS A 57 12.96 -4.47 -5.70
N VAL A 58 12.30 -5.61 -5.97
CA VAL A 58 12.09 -6.09 -7.34
C VAL A 58 11.31 -5.06 -8.17
N SER A 59 11.66 -4.94 -9.45
CA SER A 59 11.05 -4.02 -10.39
C SER A 59 9.69 -4.51 -10.84
N PHE A 60 8.69 -3.61 -10.89
CA PHE A 60 7.39 -3.90 -11.50
C PHE A 60 7.36 -3.67 -13.02
N LEU A 61 8.51 -3.37 -13.64
CA LEU A 61 8.64 -3.38 -15.10
C LEU A 61 8.94 -4.77 -15.65
N ASP A 62 9.29 -5.71 -14.79
CA ASP A 62 9.59 -7.08 -15.18
C ASP A 62 8.25 -7.81 -15.35
N ASP A 63 8.03 -8.45 -16.50
CA ASP A 63 6.73 -9.06 -16.86
C ASP A 63 6.27 -10.15 -15.88
N GLU A 64 7.19 -10.76 -15.15
CA GLU A 64 6.91 -11.79 -14.14
C GLU A 64 6.49 -11.19 -12.79
N THR A 65 6.80 -9.91 -12.53
CA THR A 65 6.52 -9.27 -11.26
C THR A 65 5.10 -8.73 -11.21
N ARG A 66 4.22 -9.47 -10.54
CA ARG A 66 2.83 -9.04 -10.30
C ARG A 66 2.70 -8.25 -9.00
N VAL A 67 1.81 -7.25 -9.00
CA VAL A 67 1.40 -6.54 -7.78
C VAL A 67 0.52 -7.45 -6.94
N GLY A 68 0.83 -7.57 -5.66
CA GLY A 68 0.04 -8.34 -4.69
C GLY A 68 -0.86 -7.46 -3.83
N ALA A 69 -0.37 -6.28 -3.44
CA ALA A 69 -1.12 -5.32 -2.62
C ALA A 69 -0.61 -3.90 -2.83
N PHE A 70 -1.50 -2.93 -2.64
CA PHE A 70 -1.20 -1.50 -2.61
C PHE A 70 -1.23 -0.97 -1.18
N LEU A 71 -0.25 -0.12 -0.87
CA LEU A 71 -0.24 0.75 0.31
C LEU A 71 -0.61 2.17 -0.16
N LEU A 72 -1.83 2.60 0.17
CA LEU A 72 -2.42 3.88 -0.23
C LEU A 72 -2.51 4.80 0.98
N SER A 73 -1.88 5.96 0.92
CA SER A 73 -1.84 6.92 2.04
C SER A 73 -2.43 8.26 1.62
N VAL A 74 -3.41 8.75 2.37
CA VAL A 74 -4.19 9.95 2.06
C VAL A 74 -4.02 10.98 3.19
N PRO A 75 -3.52 12.19 2.91
CA PRO A 75 -3.49 13.26 3.90
C PRO A 75 -4.92 13.67 4.31
N VAL A 76 -5.18 13.79 5.61
CA VAL A 76 -6.50 14.20 6.13
C VAL A 76 -6.87 15.61 5.68
N CYS A 77 -5.88 16.49 5.54
CA CYS A 77 -6.07 17.89 5.11
C CYS A 77 -6.24 18.06 3.59
N VAL A 78 -5.80 17.08 2.78
CA VAL A 78 -5.87 17.14 1.31
C VAL A 78 -6.29 15.75 0.78
N PRO A 79 -7.58 15.41 0.86
CA PRO A 79 -8.07 14.05 0.61
C PRO A 79 -7.92 13.61 -0.86
N ASP A 80 -7.67 14.53 -1.78
CA ASP A 80 -7.50 14.23 -3.21
C ASP A 80 -6.09 13.77 -3.58
N ILE A 81 -5.13 13.84 -2.64
CA ILE A 81 -3.76 13.38 -2.86
C ILE A 81 -3.59 11.99 -2.25
N VAL A 82 -3.10 11.04 -3.04
CA VAL A 82 -2.81 9.68 -2.58
C VAL A 82 -1.36 9.32 -2.89
N ALA A 83 -0.58 9.08 -1.84
CA ALA A 83 0.72 8.43 -2.00
C ALA A 83 0.48 6.92 -2.19
N THR A 84 0.99 6.39 -3.30
CA THR A 84 0.79 4.98 -3.69
C THR A 84 2.10 4.23 -3.69
N SER A 85 2.14 3.11 -2.99
CA SER A 85 3.23 2.15 -2.91
C SER A 85 2.70 0.74 -3.10
N ALA A 86 3.56 -0.24 -3.43
CA ALA A 86 3.11 -1.60 -3.76
C ALA A 86 4.03 -2.68 -3.20
N PHE A 87 3.43 -3.81 -2.80
CA PHE A 87 4.11 -5.09 -2.57
C PHE A 87 3.92 -5.98 -3.79
N CYS A 88 4.93 -6.75 -4.17
CA CYS A 88 4.76 -7.82 -5.15
C CYS A 88 3.93 -8.97 -4.55
N ALA A 89 3.37 -9.81 -5.42
CA ALA A 89 2.57 -10.97 -5.02
C ALA A 89 3.31 -11.87 -4.02
N GLU A 90 4.58 -12.20 -4.30
CA GLU A 90 5.40 -13.04 -3.43
C GLU A 90 5.59 -12.43 -2.03
N CYS A 91 5.99 -11.16 -1.93
CA CYS A 91 6.15 -10.50 -0.63
C CYS A 91 4.82 -10.38 0.13
N HIS A 92 3.73 -10.08 -0.57
CA HIS A 92 2.41 -10.02 0.07
C HIS A 92 1.97 -11.39 0.63
N GLU A 93 2.35 -12.48 -0.03
CA GLU A 93 2.00 -13.83 0.39
C GLU A 93 2.91 -14.42 1.47
N THR A 94 4.19 -14.06 1.46
CA THR A 94 5.23 -14.68 2.30
C THR A 94 5.49 -13.92 3.60
N LEU A 95 5.38 -12.58 3.59
CA LEU A 95 5.70 -11.78 4.76
C LEU A 95 4.67 -11.98 5.87
N SER A 96 5.16 -12.01 7.11
CA SER A 96 4.31 -11.92 8.29
C SER A 96 3.70 -10.52 8.43
N LEU A 97 2.63 -10.41 9.20
CA LEU A 97 1.99 -9.12 9.48
C LEU A 97 2.94 -8.13 10.14
N ALA A 98 3.85 -8.60 11.00
CA ALA A 98 4.83 -7.75 11.66
C ALA A 98 5.85 -7.18 10.65
N GLU A 99 6.26 -7.99 9.67
CA GLU A 99 7.16 -7.53 8.61
C GLU A 99 6.48 -6.56 7.65
N VAL A 100 5.22 -6.82 7.27
CA VAL A 100 4.41 -5.89 6.47
C VAL A 100 4.24 -4.55 7.18
N ASP A 101 3.97 -4.57 8.48
CA ASP A 101 3.81 -3.37 9.30
C ASP A 101 5.14 -2.58 9.39
N ALA A 102 6.26 -3.27 9.63
CA ALA A 102 7.58 -2.65 9.67
C ALA A 102 7.96 -2.01 8.32
N VAL A 103 7.71 -2.69 7.20
CA VAL A 103 7.99 -2.17 5.85
C VAL A 103 7.09 -0.97 5.54
N SER A 104 5.80 -1.07 5.84
CA SER A 104 4.83 0.01 5.61
C SER A 104 5.19 1.24 6.44
N THR A 105 5.50 1.05 7.72
CA THR A 105 5.97 2.11 8.61
C THR A 105 7.23 2.80 8.08
N ARG A 106 8.20 2.03 7.56
CA ARG A 106 9.42 2.59 6.95
C ARG A 106 9.09 3.51 5.77
N VAL A 107 8.18 3.11 4.89
CA VAL A 107 7.77 3.92 3.73
C VAL A 107 7.00 5.16 4.18
N LEU A 108 6.06 5.01 5.10
CA LEU A 108 5.26 6.11 5.62
C LEU A 108 6.11 7.18 6.31
N ARG A 109 7.19 6.80 7.02
CA ARG A 109 8.15 7.73 7.63
C ARG A 109 8.84 8.63 6.61
N GLN A 110 9.01 8.16 5.37
CA GLN A 110 9.59 8.95 4.29
C GLN A 110 8.58 9.95 3.72
N LEU A 111 7.29 9.61 3.73
CA LEU A 111 6.21 10.45 3.24
C LEU A 111 5.79 11.54 4.24
N ALA A 112 5.89 11.26 5.54
CA ALA A 112 5.65 12.22 6.61
C ALA A 112 6.79 12.19 7.65
N PRO A 113 7.93 12.85 7.36
CA PRO A 113 9.03 12.98 8.30
C PRO A 113 8.54 13.72 9.57
N GLY A 114 8.56 13.04 10.72
CA GLY A 114 8.05 13.59 11.99
C GLY A 114 6.59 13.23 12.32
N GLY A 115 5.90 12.50 11.44
CA GLY A 115 4.59 11.93 11.73
C GLY A 115 4.66 10.91 12.88
N LYS A 116 3.65 10.90 13.75
CA LYS A 116 3.54 9.93 14.85
C LYS A 116 2.74 8.71 14.39
N PHE A 117 3.35 7.54 14.47
CA PHE A 117 2.67 6.26 14.27
C PHE A 117 1.86 5.94 15.52
N LEU A 118 0.54 5.92 15.39
CA LEU A 118 -0.35 5.55 16.49
C LEU A 118 -0.44 4.03 16.48
N ALA A 119 -0.29 3.42 17.65
CA ALA A 119 -0.54 1.99 17.79
C ALA A 119 -1.95 1.68 17.29
N ALA A 120 -2.13 0.56 16.58
CA ALA A 120 -3.45 0.07 16.26
C ALA A 120 -4.27 -0.07 17.57
N PRO A 121 -5.55 0.31 17.58
CA PRO A 121 -6.40 0.16 18.77
C PRO A 121 -6.50 -1.30 19.22
#